data_AF-A0A8T3S5B1-F1
#
_entry.id   AF-A0A8T3S5B1-F1
#
_cell.length_a   1.000
_cell.length_b   1.000
_cell.length_c   1.000
_cell.angle_alpha   90.00
_cell.angle_beta   90.00
_cell.angle_gamma   90.00
#
_symmetry.space_group_name_H-M   'P 1'
#
loop_
_entity.id
_entity.type
_entity.pdbx_description
1 polymer ?
#
loop_
_entity_poly.entity_id
_entity_poly.type
_entity_poly.pdbx_seq_one_letter_code
_entity_poly.pdbx_strand_id
1 'polypeptide(L)'
;MATHPDPPLRKRRKIVLVAIALAALLAVSAAVVLVQPRAPTTDLGGLPAWDQLDRRWGTYLAEREWGTPREDVNGNGWGRTWTTASSEEYRYFDDGIAGIADDQGEFRIGWAFWDGEQPHVTERFNGASNPQGEHGETILEDRIFRESSPTHSYGRMTYRYPFEQPRFSIELESARIDSATMVLRATATNTSADPGTLHVVLKAW
;
A
#
# COMPACT_ATOMS: atom_id res chain seq x y z
N MET A 1 -4.39 63.12 -6.88
CA MET A 1 -3.21 62.29 -7.24
C MET A 1 -2.37 62.13 -5.98
N ALA A 2 -2.67 61.12 -5.16
CA ALA A 2 -1.98 60.89 -3.89
C ALA A 2 -0.80 59.95 -4.13
N THR A 3 0.42 60.44 -3.94
CA THR A 3 1.64 59.64 -3.99
C THR A 3 1.74 58.80 -2.72
N HIS A 4 1.69 57.48 -2.87
CA HIS A 4 1.96 56.56 -1.78
C HIS A 4 3.43 56.76 -1.34
N PRO A 5 3.72 57.09 -0.07
CA PRO A 5 5.10 57.29 0.36
C PRO A 5 5.86 55.97 0.25
N ASP A 6 7.02 56.03 -0.40
CA ASP A 6 7.91 54.91 -0.57
C ASP A 6 8.28 54.31 0.79
N PRO A 7 8.25 52.97 0.96
CA PRO A 7 8.52 52.36 2.25
C PRO A 7 9.95 52.71 2.70
N PRO A 8 10.15 53.04 3.99
CA PRO A 8 11.44 53.51 4.50
C PRO A 8 12.54 52.50 4.22
N LEU A 9 13.77 52.96 3.93
CA LEU A 9 14.92 52.15 3.49
C LEU A 9 15.16 50.86 4.32
N ARG A 10 14.86 50.90 5.62
CA ARG A 10 14.94 49.74 6.54
C ARG A 10 13.94 48.64 6.20
N LYS A 11 12.75 48.98 5.70
CA LYS A 11 11.71 48.05 5.24
C LYS A 11 12.10 47.39 3.90
N ARG A 12 12.72 48.14 2.98
CA ARG A 12 13.29 47.60 1.72
C ARG A 12 14.41 46.59 1.98
N ARG A 13 15.35 46.89 2.89
CA ARG A 13 16.42 45.95 3.28
C ARG A 13 15.89 44.65 3.88
N LYS A 14 14.85 44.73 4.73
CA LYS A 14 14.19 43.53 5.28
C LYS A 14 13.54 42.68 4.20
N ILE A 15 12.85 43.30 3.23
CA ILE A 15 12.22 42.58 2.11
C ILE A 15 13.26 41.86 1.25
N VAL A 16 14.38 42.51 0.93
CA VAL A 16 15.47 41.92 0.15
C VAL A 16 16.10 40.73 0.89
N LEU A 17 16.36 40.86 2.20
CA LEU A 17 16.92 39.78 3.01
C LEU A 17 15.99 38.56 3.09
N VAL A 18 14.67 38.77 3.23
CA VAL A 18 13.69 37.69 3.24
C VAL A 18 13.63 37.00 1.87
N ALA A 19 13.66 37.75 0.77
CA ALA A 19 13.68 37.18 -0.58
C ALA A 19 14.93 36.32 -0.83
N ILE A 20 16.11 36.78 -0.38
CA ILE A 20 17.35 36.00 -0.47
C ILE A 20 17.27 34.73 0.37
N ALA A 21 16.72 34.80 1.58
CA ALA A 21 16.56 33.63 2.45
C ALA A 21 15.61 32.58 1.83
N LEU A 22 14.49 33.01 1.24
CA LEU A 22 13.55 32.12 0.55
C LEU A 22 14.18 31.49 -0.70
N ALA A 23 14.94 32.26 -1.49
CA ALA A 23 15.64 31.74 -2.66
C ALA A 23 16.72 30.71 -2.26
N ALA A 24 17.46 30.97 -1.18
CA ALA A 24 18.42 30.02 -0.64
C ALA A 24 17.73 28.74 -0.14
N LEU A 25 16.58 28.86 0.54
CA LEU A 25 15.81 27.71 1.01
C LEU A 25 15.32 26.85 -0.17
N LEU A 26 14.78 27.48 -1.22
CA LEU A 26 14.35 26.80 -2.44
C LEU A 26 15.52 26.10 -3.15
N ALA A 27 16.69 26.74 -3.23
CA ALA A 27 17.89 26.16 -3.82
C ALA A 27 18.39 24.94 -3.03
N VAL A 28 18.37 25.01 -1.69
CA VAL A 28 18.73 23.87 -0.82
C VAL A 28 17.73 22.73 -0.99
N SER A 29 16.42 23.01 -0.99
CA SER A 29 15.40 21.98 -1.22
C SER A 29 15.54 21.30 -2.59
N ALA A 30 15.79 22.07 -3.65
CA ALA A 30 16.02 21.53 -4.99
C ALA A 30 17.31 20.67 -5.03
N ALA A 31 18.38 21.10 -4.36
CA ALA A 31 19.61 20.33 -4.26
C ALA A 31 19.40 19.02 -3.49
N VAL A 32 18.62 19.04 -2.40
CA VAL A 32 18.27 17.82 -1.66
C VAL A 32 17.52 16.84 -2.55
N VAL A 33 16.56 17.29 -3.37
CA VAL A 33 15.84 16.41 -4.31
C VAL A 33 16.78 15.82 -5.37
N LEU A 34 17.75 16.59 -5.88
CA LEU A 34 18.71 16.14 -6.88
C LEU A 34 19.78 15.17 -6.33
N VAL A 35 20.04 15.21 -5.03
CA VAL A 35 21.07 14.40 -4.35
C VAL A 35 20.46 13.19 -3.61
N GLN A 36 19.13 13.02 -3.66
CA GLN A 36 18.49 11.78 -3.20
C GLN A 36 19.15 10.60 -3.93
N PRO A 37 19.77 9.64 -3.22
CA PRO A 37 20.35 8.48 -3.86
C PRO A 37 19.23 7.76 -4.60
N ARG A 38 19.30 7.75 -5.94
CA ARG A 38 18.42 6.92 -6.75
C ARG A 38 18.66 5.49 -6.27
N ALA A 39 17.59 4.79 -5.89
CA ALA A 39 17.69 3.37 -5.56
C ALA A 39 18.50 2.69 -6.67
N PRO A 40 19.49 1.85 -6.32
CA PRO A 40 20.36 1.23 -7.30
C PRO A 40 19.48 0.58 -8.38
N THR A 41 19.65 1.01 -9.63
CA THR A 41 19.10 0.28 -10.76
C THR A 41 19.84 -1.04 -10.81
N THR A 42 19.20 -2.11 -10.33
CA THR A 42 19.64 -3.47 -10.61
C THR A 42 19.84 -3.58 -12.13
N ASP A 43 21.02 -4.02 -12.56
CA ASP A 43 21.27 -4.31 -13.97
C ASP A 43 20.37 -5.48 -14.39
N LEU A 44 19.29 -5.17 -15.11
CA LEU A 44 18.30 -6.14 -15.59
C LEU A 44 18.69 -6.75 -16.96
N GLY A 45 19.91 -6.49 -17.46
CA GLY A 45 20.34 -6.80 -18.84
C GLY A 45 20.28 -8.27 -19.27
N GLY A 46 19.94 -9.20 -18.38
CA GLY A 46 19.74 -10.61 -18.67
C GLY A 46 18.37 -11.18 -18.25
N LEU A 47 17.42 -10.35 -17.80
CA LEU A 47 16.11 -10.84 -17.42
C LEU A 47 15.20 -11.07 -18.63
N PRO A 48 14.39 -12.15 -18.64
CA PRO A 48 13.41 -12.37 -19.68
C PRO A 48 12.38 -11.23 -19.72
N ALA A 49 11.84 -10.96 -20.90
CA ALA A 49 10.74 -10.02 -21.03
C ALA A 49 9.49 -10.56 -20.33
N TRP A 50 8.59 -9.67 -19.90
CA TRP A 50 7.41 -10.03 -19.10
C TRP A 50 6.49 -11.07 -19.76
N ASP A 51 6.50 -11.14 -21.09
CA ASP A 51 5.73 -12.04 -21.95
C ASP A 51 6.43 -13.39 -22.19
N GLN A 52 7.70 -13.51 -21.83
CA GLN A 52 8.48 -14.75 -21.87
C GLN A 52 8.42 -15.53 -20.56
N LEU A 53 7.94 -14.89 -19.48
CA LEU A 53 7.69 -15.54 -18.21
C LEU A 53 6.39 -16.37 -18.28
N ASP A 54 6.40 -17.57 -17.69
CA ASP A 54 5.22 -18.43 -17.61
C ASP A 54 4.06 -17.76 -16.85
N ARG A 55 2.87 -18.36 -16.79
CA ARG A 55 1.74 -17.83 -16.01
C ARG A 55 1.51 -18.59 -14.71
N ARG A 56 2.54 -19.30 -14.22
CA ARG A 56 2.39 -20.15 -13.04
C ARG A 56 2.04 -19.33 -11.81
N TRP A 57 2.64 -18.16 -11.65
CA TRP A 57 2.47 -17.32 -10.46
C TRP A 57 1.79 -16.00 -10.82
N GLY A 58 0.82 -15.58 -10.01
CA GLY A 58 0.13 -14.31 -10.23
C GLY A 58 -0.82 -13.90 -9.13
N THR A 59 -1.52 -12.80 -9.36
CA THR A 59 -2.52 -12.24 -8.45
C THR A 59 -3.85 -13.01 -8.56
N TYR A 60 -3.81 -14.32 -8.34
CA TYR A 60 -4.97 -15.22 -8.40
C TYR A 60 -5.69 -15.35 -7.05
N LEU A 61 -5.09 -14.81 -5.98
CA LEU A 61 -5.69 -14.78 -4.66
C LEU A 61 -6.71 -13.64 -4.57
N ALA A 62 -7.89 -13.93 -4.02
CA ALA A 62 -8.86 -12.91 -3.70
C ALA A 62 -8.28 -11.96 -2.64
N GLU A 63 -8.53 -10.66 -2.81
CA GLU A 63 -8.12 -9.66 -1.80
C GLU A 63 -9.02 -9.66 -0.56
N ARG A 64 -10.27 -10.11 -0.76
CA ARG A 64 -11.27 -10.31 0.27
C ARG A 64 -12.34 -11.26 -0.22
N GLU A 65 -12.74 -12.18 0.63
CA GLU A 65 -13.91 -13.04 0.39
C GLU A 65 -14.99 -12.90 1.47
N TRP A 66 -16.25 -12.89 1.06
CA TRP A 66 -17.39 -12.92 1.97
C TRP A 66 -18.08 -14.27 1.98
N GLY A 67 -18.91 -14.53 2.99
CA GLY A 67 -19.68 -15.78 3.05
C GLY A 67 -18.82 -17.00 3.37
N THR A 68 -17.58 -16.79 3.83
CA THR A 68 -16.61 -17.86 4.13
C THR A 68 -16.90 -18.50 5.49
N PRO A 69 -16.28 -19.64 5.83
CA PRO A 69 -16.33 -20.20 7.20
C PRO A 69 -15.94 -19.21 8.28
N ARG A 70 -15.08 -18.24 7.95
CA ARG A 70 -14.72 -17.14 8.86
C ARG A 70 -15.90 -16.23 9.16
N GLU A 71 -16.90 -16.18 8.29
CA GLU A 71 -18.13 -15.40 8.47
C GLU A 71 -19.36 -16.28 8.79
N ASP A 72 -19.20 -17.60 8.83
CA ASP A 72 -20.27 -18.57 9.06
C ASP A 72 -20.60 -18.75 10.55
N VAL A 73 -21.82 -18.33 10.93
CA VAL A 73 -22.42 -18.60 12.25
C VAL A 73 -23.60 -19.53 12.05
N ASN A 74 -23.46 -20.80 12.47
CA ASN A 74 -24.53 -21.80 12.40
C ASN A 74 -25.12 -21.99 10.98
N GLY A 75 -24.31 -21.92 9.93
CA GLY A 75 -24.75 -22.02 8.54
C GLY A 75 -25.17 -20.67 7.92
N ASN A 76 -25.00 -19.56 8.63
CA ASN A 76 -25.16 -18.22 8.10
C ASN A 76 -23.78 -17.57 7.84
N GLY A 77 -23.29 -17.68 6.59
CA GLY A 77 -22.06 -17.05 6.11
C GLY A 77 -22.00 -15.52 6.20
N TRP A 78 -23.09 -14.86 6.58
CA TRP A 78 -23.16 -13.40 6.73
C TRP A 78 -23.32 -12.98 8.20
N GLY A 79 -23.18 -13.94 9.12
CA GLY A 79 -23.51 -13.76 10.53
C GLY A 79 -22.46 -13.03 11.35
N ARG A 80 -21.24 -12.87 10.82
CA ARG A 80 -20.12 -12.22 11.54
C ARG A 80 -19.78 -10.87 10.95
N THR A 81 -19.28 -9.99 11.81
CA THR A 81 -18.58 -8.78 11.39
C THR A 81 -17.18 -9.14 10.94
N TRP A 82 -16.57 -8.26 10.16
CA TRP A 82 -15.15 -8.39 9.81
C TRP A 82 -14.26 -8.71 11.02
N THR A 83 -14.39 -7.94 12.09
CA THR A 83 -13.60 -8.09 13.32
C THR A 83 -13.80 -9.44 13.98
N THR A 84 -15.03 -9.95 14.01
CA THR A 84 -15.35 -11.25 14.63
C THR A 84 -15.09 -12.43 13.70
N ALA A 85 -14.92 -12.19 12.40
CA ALA A 85 -14.50 -13.18 11.43
C ALA A 85 -12.99 -13.42 11.44
N SER A 86 -12.21 -12.37 11.73
CA SER A 86 -10.75 -12.47 11.82
C SER A 86 -10.24 -13.39 12.93
N SER A 87 -11.07 -13.81 13.88
CA SER A 87 -10.71 -14.80 14.91
C SER A 87 -10.97 -16.25 14.53
N GLU A 88 -11.59 -16.50 13.38
CA GLU A 88 -11.95 -17.84 12.92
C GLU A 88 -10.90 -18.41 11.96
N GLU A 89 -10.81 -19.73 11.90
CA GLU A 89 -9.87 -20.46 11.03
C GLU A 89 -10.29 -20.39 9.56
N TYR A 90 -9.30 -20.35 8.66
CA TYR A 90 -9.52 -20.63 7.24
C TYR A 90 -9.84 -22.10 7.05
N ARG A 91 -10.86 -22.42 6.24
CA ARG A 91 -11.29 -23.81 6.04
C ARG A 91 -11.55 -24.21 4.59
N TYR A 92 -12.10 -23.32 3.76
CA TYR A 92 -12.46 -23.66 2.38
C TYR A 92 -11.87 -22.74 1.32
N PHE A 93 -11.45 -21.54 1.71
CA PHE A 93 -10.93 -20.53 0.79
C PHE A 93 -9.92 -19.65 1.52
N ASP A 94 -9.14 -18.88 0.77
CA ASP A 94 -8.05 -18.05 1.27
C ASP A 94 -8.15 -16.65 0.65
N ASP A 95 -7.82 -15.62 1.43
CA ASP A 95 -7.81 -14.24 0.95
C ASP A 95 -6.70 -13.41 1.61
N GLY A 96 -6.16 -12.44 0.89
CA GLY A 96 -5.01 -11.69 1.38
C GLY A 96 -4.71 -10.40 0.65
N ILE A 97 -4.09 -9.46 1.37
CA ILE A 97 -3.72 -8.15 0.84
C ILE A 97 -2.58 -8.34 -0.18
N ALA A 98 -2.79 -7.88 -1.42
CA ALA A 98 -1.85 -8.03 -2.54
C ALA A 98 -1.28 -9.46 -2.64
N GLY A 99 -2.17 -10.44 -2.53
CA GLY A 99 -1.82 -11.85 -2.55
C GLY A 99 -1.30 -12.35 -3.88
N ILE A 100 -0.39 -13.32 -3.81
CA ILE A 100 0.15 -14.08 -4.95
C ILE A 100 -0.07 -15.55 -4.70
N ALA A 101 -0.55 -16.23 -5.72
CA ALA A 101 -0.77 -17.66 -5.71
C ALA A 101 -0.18 -18.29 -6.97
N ASP A 102 0.11 -19.59 -6.91
CA ASP A 102 0.29 -20.35 -8.12
C ASP A 102 -1.07 -20.61 -8.81
N ASP A 103 -1.02 -20.98 -10.09
CA ASP A 103 -2.18 -21.20 -10.95
C ASP A 103 -2.99 -22.46 -10.63
N GLN A 104 -2.43 -23.37 -9.81
CA GLN A 104 -3.15 -24.51 -9.26
C GLN A 104 -3.69 -24.22 -7.85
N GLY A 105 -3.28 -23.10 -7.24
CA GLY A 105 -3.66 -22.75 -5.88
C GLY A 105 -3.13 -23.75 -4.84
N GLU A 106 -1.91 -24.25 -5.02
CA GLU A 106 -1.22 -25.10 -4.04
C GLU A 106 -0.50 -24.28 -2.97
N PHE A 107 -0.08 -23.06 -3.30
CA PHE A 107 0.64 -22.14 -2.44
C PHE A 107 0.13 -20.71 -2.64
N ARG A 108 -0.08 -20.01 -1.52
CA ARG A 108 -0.46 -18.60 -1.51
C ARG A 108 0.43 -17.84 -0.54
N ILE A 109 0.73 -16.61 -0.88
CA ILE A 109 1.39 -15.66 0.00
C ILE A 109 0.73 -14.29 -0.10
N GLY A 110 0.57 -13.61 1.02
CA GLY A 110 -0.04 -12.28 1.09
C GLY A 110 0.67 -11.41 2.12
N TRP A 111 0.36 -10.13 2.05
CA TRP A 111 0.88 -9.14 2.98
C TRP A 111 -0.03 -8.99 4.18
N ALA A 112 0.56 -8.68 5.33
CA ALA A 112 -0.16 -8.33 6.53
C ALA A 112 0.60 -7.23 7.30
N PHE A 113 -0.13 -6.35 7.96
CA PHE A 113 0.44 -5.15 8.59
C PHE A 113 -0.05 -4.98 10.02
N TRP A 114 0.82 -4.42 10.86
CA TRP A 114 0.46 -4.04 12.22
C TRP A 114 1.28 -2.83 12.66
N ASP A 115 0.63 -1.79 13.16
CA ASP A 115 1.30 -0.58 13.66
C ASP A 115 1.66 -0.64 15.15
N GLY A 116 1.29 -1.71 15.85
CA GLY A 116 1.43 -1.82 17.30
C GLY A 116 0.26 -1.19 18.07
N GLU A 117 -0.67 -0.53 17.40
CA GLU A 117 -1.81 0.18 18.00
C GLU A 117 -3.13 -0.54 17.72
N GLN A 118 -3.29 -1.08 16.50
CA GLN A 118 -4.47 -1.88 16.16
C GLN A 118 -4.54 -3.15 17.04
N PRO A 119 -5.75 -3.58 17.44
CA PRO A 119 -5.91 -4.76 18.32
C PRO A 119 -5.55 -6.09 17.64
N HIS A 120 -5.31 -6.09 16.33
CA HIS A 120 -4.98 -7.27 15.54
C HIS A 120 -4.08 -6.90 14.36
N VAL A 121 -3.47 -7.92 13.76
CA VAL A 121 -2.75 -7.80 12.48
C VAL A 121 -3.78 -7.70 11.35
N THR A 122 -3.66 -6.69 10.49
CA THR A 122 -4.48 -6.55 9.30
C THR A 122 -3.92 -7.43 8.19
N GLU A 123 -4.47 -8.64 8.12
CA GLU A 123 -4.09 -9.70 7.17
C GLU A 123 -5.03 -9.82 5.95
N ARG A 124 -6.14 -9.10 5.97
CA ARG A 124 -7.17 -9.02 4.93
C ARG A 124 -7.85 -7.66 5.04
N PHE A 125 -8.40 -7.15 3.95
CA PHE A 125 -9.07 -5.85 4.02
C PHE A 125 -10.35 -5.90 4.86
N ASN A 126 -10.55 -4.87 5.66
CA ASN A 126 -11.83 -4.57 6.30
C ASN A 126 -12.91 -4.35 5.24
N GLY A 127 -14.07 -4.97 5.46
CA GLY A 127 -15.20 -4.85 4.55
C GLY A 127 -16.53 -5.07 5.24
N ALA A 128 -17.55 -4.43 4.71
CA ALA A 128 -18.93 -4.64 5.09
C ALA A 128 -19.46 -5.91 4.40
N SER A 129 -20.11 -6.78 5.16
CA SER A 129 -20.93 -7.88 4.61
C SER A 129 -22.21 -7.33 3.98
N ASN A 130 -22.94 -8.19 3.27
CA ASN A 130 -24.18 -7.80 2.59
C ASN A 130 -25.20 -7.12 3.54
N PRO A 131 -25.45 -7.63 4.78
CA PRO A 131 -26.33 -6.95 5.74
C PRO A 131 -25.76 -5.66 6.36
N GLN A 132 -24.45 -5.40 6.23
CA GLN A 132 -23.76 -4.27 6.86
C GLN A 132 -23.56 -3.08 5.93
N GLY A 133 -23.43 -3.32 4.62
CA GLY A 133 -23.13 -2.28 3.64
C GLY A 133 -24.38 -1.64 3.04
N GLU A 134 -24.33 -0.34 2.77
CA GLU A 134 -25.39 0.38 2.05
C GLU A 134 -25.59 -0.14 0.61
N HIS A 135 -24.52 -0.70 0.02
CA HIS A 135 -24.50 -1.26 -1.33
C HIS A 135 -24.15 -2.76 -1.35
N GLY A 136 -24.36 -3.45 -0.22
CA GLY A 136 -23.96 -4.85 -0.04
C GLY A 136 -22.48 -4.99 0.27
N GLU A 137 -21.84 -6.04 -0.26
CA GLU A 137 -20.43 -6.34 -0.03
C GLU A 137 -19.53 -5.20 -0.51
N THR A 138 -18.73 -4.64 0.40
CA THR A 138 -17.87 -3.51 0.07
C THR A 138 -16.62 -3.56 0.92
N ILE A 139 -15.44 -3.44 0.29
CA ILE A 139 -14.19 -3.20 1.03
C ILE A 139 -14.16 -1.73 1.42
N LEU A 140 -13.94 -1.48 2.70
CA LEU A 140 -13.94 -0.13 3.28
C LEU A 140 -12.55 0.50 3.25
N GLU A 141 -11.51 -0.32 3.12
CA GLU A 141 -10.12 0.15 3.11
C GLU A 141 -9.72 0.78 1.77
N ASP A 142 -8.95 1.85 1.85
CA ASP A 142 -8.46 2.58 0.68
C ASP A 142 -7.24 1.89 0.08
N ARG A 143 -7.44 1.38 -1.13
CA ARG A 143 -6.42 0.75 -1.95
C ARG A 143 -6.58 1.16 -3.40
N ILE A 144 -5.46 1.30 -4.07
CA ILE A 144 -5.39 1.73 -5.46
C ILE A 144 -4.56 0.71 -6.23
N PHE A 145 -5.19 0.00 -7.15
CA PHE A 145 -4.48 -0.82 -8.13
C PHE A 145 -3.71 0.09 -9.08
N ARG A 146 -2.45 -0.25 -9.34
CA ARG A 146 -1.55 0.48 -10.22
C ARG A 146 -1.28 -0.37 -11.46
N GLU A 147 -0.04 -0.34 -11.95
CA GLU A 147 0.39 -1.13 -13.09
C GLU A 147 0.43 -2.61 -12.72
N SER A 148 0.00 -3.44 -13.66
CA SER A 148 0.14 -4.88 -13.62
C SER A 148 0.35 -5.39 -15.03
N SER A 149 1.23 -6.37 -15.21
CA SER A 149 1.43 -6.99 -16.53
C SER A 149 0.32 -8.01 -16.82
N PRO A 150 -0.03 -8.26 -18.11
CA PRO A 150 -1.03 -9.28 -18.45
C PRO A 150 -0.70 -10.71 -17.99
N THR A 151 0.58 -10.99 -17.71
CA THR A 151 1.06 -12.26 -17.16
C THR A 151 1.25 -12.24 -15.65
N HIS A 152 0.89 -11.14 -14.96
CA HIS A 152 1.12 -10.93 -13.53
C HIS A 152 2.59 -11.07 -13.10
N SER A 153 3.53 -10.96 -14.05
CA SER A 153 4.97 -10.89 -13.78
C SER A 153 5.40 -9.59 -13.11
N TYR A 154 4.58 -8.55 -13.19
CA TYR A 154 4.71 -7.36 -12.37
C TYR A 154 3.33 -6.96 -11.88
N GLY A 155 3.22 -6.53 -10.63
CA GLY A 155 1.98 -6.03 -10.05
C GLY A 155 2.28 -5.02 -8.95
N ARG A 156 1.53 -3.92 -8.94
CA ARG A 156 1.68 -2.85 -7.96
C ARG A 156 0.33 -2.39 -7.39
N MET A 157 0.29 -2.15 -6.09
CA MET A 157 -0.86 -1.62 -5.37
C MET A 157 -0.41 -0.62 -4.32
N THR A 158 -1.15 0.47 -4.15
CA THR A 158 -1.01 1.36 -3.00
C THR A 158 -2.08 1.00 -1.97
N TYR A 159 -1.71 0.87 -0.71
CA TYR A 159 -2.61 0.64 0.42
C TYR A 159 -2.44 1.74 1.46
N ARG A 160 -3.53 2.38 1.89
CA ARG A 160 -3.53 3.33 3.00
C ARG A 160 -3.97 2.62 4.28
N TYR A 161 -3.06 2.57 5.24
CA TYR A 161 -3.20 1.80 6.48
C TYR A 161 -2.99 2.68 7.73
N PRO A 162 -3.69 2.43 8.84
CA PRO A 162 -4.88 1.58 8.99
C PRO A 162 -6.16 2.28 8.47
N PHE A 163 -7.24 1.51 8.32
CA PHE A 163 -8.54 2.00 7.82
C PHE A 163 -9.09 3.24 8.55
N GLU A 164 -9.18 3.20 9.89
CA GLU A 164 -9.86 4.25 10.66
C GLU A 164 -9.05 5.55 10.73
N GLN A 165 -7.72 5.44 10.82
CA GLN A 165 -6.81 6.57 10.97
C GLN A 165 -5.57 6.36 10.09
N PRO A 166 -5.68 6.60 8.77
CA PRO A 166 -4.59 6.34 7.84
C PRO A 166 -3.32 7.08 8.21
N ARG A 167 -2.28 6.31 8.52
CA ARG A 167 -0.97 6.78 8.98
C ARG A 167 0.17 6.41 8.04
N PHE A 168 -0.01 5.35 7.27
CA PHE A 168 0.97 4.81 6.35
C PHE A 168 0.37 4.72 4.95
N SER A 169 1.11 5.24 3.97
CA SER A 169 0.90 4.91 2.57
C SER A 169 1.92 3.84 2.19
N ILE A 170 1.44 2.65 1.89
CA ILE A 170 2.26 1.46 1.63
C ILE A 170 2.15 1.11 0.15
N GLU A 171 3.24 1.22 -0.59
CA GLU A 171 3.33 0.72 -1.97
C GLU A 171 3.82 -0.73 -1.95
N LEU A 172 2.97 -1.63 -2.41
CA LEU A 172 3.21 -3.06 -2.49
C LEU A 172 3.46 -3.45 -3.93
N GLU A 173 4.56 -4.16 -4.14
CA GLU A 173 5.00 -4.57 -5.46
C GLU A 173 5.44 -6.03 -5.48
N SER A 174 5.13 -6.66 -6.59
CA SER A 174 5.62 -7.98 -6.95
C SER A 174 6.24 -7.93 -8.33
N ALA A 175 7.40 -8.55 -8.48
CA ALA A 175 8.12 -8.62 -9.75
C ALA A 175 8.79 -9.97 -9.91
N ARG A 176 8.40 -10.73 -10.93
CA ARG A 176 9.01 -12.02 -11.26
C ARG A 176 10.33 -11.79 -12.00
N ILE A 177 11.34 -12.50 -11.55
CA ILE A 177 12.68 -12.51 -12.15
C ILE A 177 12.76 -13.68 -13.15
N ASP A 178 12.24 -14.85 -12.76
CA ASP A 178 12.18 -16.08 -13.56
C ASP A 178 11.00 -16.97 -13.08
N SER A 179 10.96 -18.23 -13.50
CA SER A 179 9.89 -19.20 -13.14
C SER A 179 9.90 -19.65 -11.67
N ALA A 180 10.98 -19.39 -10.94
CA ALA A 180 11.19 -19.80 -9.57
C ALA A 180 11.43 -18.64 -8.59
N THR A 181 11.73 -17.44 -9.11
CA THR A 181 12.19 -16.29 -8.32
C THR A 181 11.30 -15.07 -8.52
N MET A 182 10.90 -14.46 -7.41
CA MET A 182 10.10 -13.23 -7.40
C MET A 182 10.57 -12.30 -6.27
N VAL A 183 10.51 -11.00 -6.53
CA VAL A 183 10.72 -9.95 -5.54
C VAL A 183 9.37 -9.49 -5.02
N LEU A 184 9.25 -9.45 -3.70
CA LEU A 184 8.16 -8.82 -2.97
C LEU A 184 8.71 -7.57 -2.30
N ARG A 185 8.17 -6.39 -2.62
CA ARG A 185 8.62 -5.11 -2.07
C ARG A 185 7.46 -4.37 -1.42
N ALA A 186 7.70 -3.89 -0.20
CA ALA A 186 6.83 -2.96 0.49
C ALA A 186 7.59 -1.65 0.77
N THR A 187 7.12 -0.54 0.21
CA THR A 187 7.65 0.80 0.48
C THR A 187 6.62 1.56 1.31
N ALA A 188 6.87 1.68 2.62
CA ALA A 188 5.97 2.37 3.53
C ALA A 188 6.43 3.81 3.77
N THR A 189 5.51 4.76 3.59
CA THR A 189 5.70 6.17 3.95
C THR A 189 4.77 6.51 5.10
N ASN A 190 5.32 6.95 6.25
CA ASN A 190 4.53 7.52 7.33
C ASN A 190 4.02 8.91 6.91
N THR A 191 2.70 9.07 6.84
CA THR A 191 2.01 10.31 6.46
C THR A 191 1.56 11.15 7.66
N SER A 192 1.79 10.68 8.88
CA SER A 192 1.51 11.42 10.12
C SER A 192 2.69 12.31 10.55
N ALA A 193 2.42 13.22 11.48
CA ALA A 193 3.45 14.08 12.07
C ALA A 193 4.41 13.31 13.00
N ASP A 194 3.92 12.26 13.65
CA ASP A 194 4.67 11.53 14.67
C ASP A 194 5.36 10.27 14.10
N PRO A 195 6.57 9.92 14.55
CA PRO A 195 7.20 8.65 14.21
C PRO A 195 6.34 7.46 14.65
N GLY A 196 6.27 6.42 13.83
CA GLY A 196 5.47 5.22 14.09
C GLY A 196 6.22 3.97 13.65
N THR A 197 5.86 2.85 14.28
CA THR A 197 6.36 1.53 13.87
C THR A 197 5.36 0.90 12.92
N LEU A 198 5.86 0.20 11.91
CA LEU A 198 5.03 -0.65 11.05
C LEU A 198 5.71 -2.01 10.96
N HIS A 199 5.04 -3.02 11.50
CA HIS A 199 5.38 -4.41 11.31
C HIS A 199 4.83 -4.88 9.97
N VAL A 200 5.70 -5.46 9.15
CA VAL A 200 5.34 -6.11 7.88
C VAL A 200 5.46 -7.61 8.09
N VAL A 201 4.37 -8.31 7.85
CA VAL A 201 4.24 -9.75 8.06
C VAL A 201 3.89 -10.40 6.72
N LEU A 202 4.52 -11.53 6.43
CA LEU A 202 4.13 -12.38 5.31
C LEU A 202 3.22 -13.47 5.85
N LYS A 203 2.04 -13.56 5.24
CA LYS A 203 1.07 -14.62 5.51
C LYS A 203 1.13 -15.63 4.37
N ALA A 204 1.22 -16.91 4.70
CA ALA A 204 1.21 -17.99 3.73
C ALA A 204 0.15 -19.03 4.12
N TRP A 205 -0.32 -19.76 3.12
CA TRP A 205 -1.27 -20.86 3.24
C TRP A 205 -0.66 -22.11 2.60
#